data_AF-A0A5C5R8Y4-F1
#
_entry.id   AF-A0A5C5R8Y4-F1
#
_cell.length_a   1.000
_cell.length_b   1.000
_cell.length_c   1.000
_cell.angle_alpha   90.00
_cell.angle_beta   90.00
_cell.angle_gamma   90.00
#
_symmetry.space_group_name_H-M   'P 1'
#
loop_
_entity.id
_entity.type
_entity.pdbx_description
1 polymer ?
#
loop_
_entity_poly.entity_id
_entity_poly.type
_entity_poly.pdbx_seq_one_letter_code
_entity_poly.pdbx_strand_id
1 'polypeptide(L)'
;YYAKLAASRADIVVGDPGPALMFDDRVYKRGALTVHAVRVALGDPAFFAMLHEWTAEFAHQSVTTEDLITLVAKYSPEPLRDLWRAWLYEAALPPLPVLTAL
;
A
#
# COMPACT_ATOMS: atom_id res chain seq x y z
N TYR A 1 10.06 -12.35 3.09
CA TYR A 1 8.96 -12.17 4.07
C TYR A 1 7.58 -12.47 3.48
N TYR A 2 7.32 -12.18 2.20
CA TYR A 2 6.05 -12.52 1.52
C TYR A 2 5.60 -13.97 1.76
N ALA A 3 6.49 -14.96 1.65
CA ALA A 3 6.16 -16.37 1.91
C ALA A 3 5.56 -16.62 3.31
N LYS A 4 6.03 -15.92 4.35
CA LYS A 4 5.46 -16.00 5.71
C LYS A 4 4.05 -15.42 5.75
N LEU A 5 3.81 -14.31 5.04
CA LEU A 5 2.49 -13.70 4.93
C LEU A 5 1.53 -14.61 4.16
N ALA A 6 1.98 -15.20 3.06
CA ALA A 6 1.22 -16.15 2.24
C ALA A 6 0.85 -17.44 3.00
N ALA A 7 1.67 -17.85 3.97
CA ALA A 7 1.39 -18.98 4.85
C ALA A 7 0.49 -18.63 6.07
N SER A 8 0.19 -17.34 6.28
CA SER A 8 -0.66 -16.89 7.38
C SER A 8 -2.15 -16.94 7.02
N ARG A 9 -3.03 -16.82 8.02
CA ARG A 9 -4.48 -16.75 7.78
C ARG A 9 -4.83 -15.45 7.05
N ALA A 10 -5.56 -15.58 5.95
CA ALA A 10 -6.13 -14.47 5.19
C ALA A 10 -7.47 -14.02 5.78
N ASP A 11 -7.46 -13.60 7.04
CA ASP A 11 -8.64 -13.17 7.81
C ASP A 11 -8.49 -11.74 8.37
N ILE A 12 -7.68 -10.89 7.72
CA ILE A 12 -7.48 -9.48 8.09
C ILE A 12 -7.66 -8.56 6.87
N VAL A 13 -8.45 -7.51 7.07
CA VAL A 13 -8.58 -6.37 6.14
C VAL A 13 -7.64 -5.27 6.64
N VAL A 14 -6.61 -4.94 5.87
CA VAL A 14 -5.53 -4.03 6.33
C VAL A 14 -5.97 -2.58 6.40
N GLY A 15 -6.89 -2.17 5.53
CA GLY A 15 -7.47 -0.82 5.57
C GLY A 15 -8.39 -0.58 6.77
N ASP A 16 -8.84 -1.66 7.43
CA ASP A 16 -9.67 -1.58 8.64
C ASP A 16 -9.45 -2.81 9.55
N PRO A 17 -8.29 -2.91 10.23
CA PRO A 17 -7.98 -4.07 11.07
C PRO A 17 -8.69 -4.02 12.42
N GLY A 18 -9.33 -2.89 12.76
CA GLY A 18 -9.83 -2.61 14.09
C GLY A 18 -8.71 -2.44 15.14
N PRO A 19 -9.06 -1.97 16.36
CA PRO A 19 -8.07 -1.60 17.35
C PRO A 19 -7.28 -2.78 17.92
N ALA A 20 -7.89 -3.97 17.98
CA ALA A 20 -7.22 -5.16 18.51
C ALA A 20 -6.10 -5.68 17.60
N LEU A 21 -6.16 -5.40 16.29
CA LEU A 21 -5.22 -5.92 15.29
C LEU A 21 -4.36 -4.82 14.64
N MET A 22 -4.45 -3.56 15.09
CA MET A 22 -3.71 -2.45 14.49
C MET A 22 -2.19 -2.63 14.52
N PHE A 23 -1.68 -3.48 15.42
CA PHE A 23 -0.26 -3.84 15.56
C PHE A 23 0.05 -5.28 15.14
N ASP A 24 -0.88 -5.97 14.47
CA ASP A 24 -0.62 -7.32 13.94
C ASP A 24 0.51 -7.27 12.90
N ASP A 25 1.42 -8.24 12.94
CA ASP A 25 2.54 -8.40 11.99
C ASP A 25 2.09 -8.26 10.52
N ARG A 26 0.87 -8.73 10.21
CA ARG A 26 0.30 -8.69 8.86
C ARG A 26 0.00 -7.27 8.42
N VAL A 27 -0.38 -6.35 9.31
CA VAL A 27 -0.56 -4.93 9.00
C VAL A 27 0.77 -4.32 8.56
N TYR A 28 1.84 -4.57 9.32
CA TYR A 28 3.19 -4.06 8.98
C TYR A 28 3.68 -4.59 7.63
N LYS A 29 3.57 -5.91 7.40
CA LYS A 29 4.16 -6.55 6.23
C LYS A 29 3.33 -6.35 4.98
N ARG A 30 2.00 -6.43 5.09
CA ARG A 30 1.11 -6.16 3.96
C ARG A 30 1.08 -4.67 3.65
N GLY A 31 1.10 -3.77 4.64
CA GLY A 31 1.25 -2.33 4.43
C GLY A 31 2.53 -1.96 3.68
N ALA A 32 3.67 -2.54 4.06
CA ALA A 32 4.92 -2.34 3.33
C ALA A 32 4.85 -2.85 1.87
N LEU A 33 4.18 -3.98 1.64
CA LEU A 33 3.95 -4.52 0.30
C LEU A 33 2.95 -3.69 -0.51
N THR A 34 1.96 -3.04 0.11
CA THR A 34 1.07 -2.08 -0.56
C THR A 34 1.88 -0.90 -1.10
N VAL A 35 2.77 -0.32 -0.28
CA VAL A 35 3.67 0.75 -0.73
C VAL A 35 4.59 0.26 -1.85
N HIS A 36 5.04 -0.99 -1.80
CA HIS A 36 5.82 -1.59 -2.90
C HIS A 36 5.00 -1.80 -4.17
N ALA A 37 3.73 -2.20 -4.06
CA ALA A 37 2.82 -2.32 -5.21
C ALA A 37 2.59 -0.96 -5.88
N VAL A 38 2.43 0.11 -5.09
CA VAL A 38 2.38 1.48 -5.60
C VAL A 38 3.66 1.85 -6.34
N ARG A 39 4.83 1.52 -5.77
CA ARG A 39 6.12 1.73 -6.46
C ARG A 39 6.19 1.02 -7.80
N VAL A 40 5.76 -0.24 -7.87
CA VAL A 40 5.72 -1.01 -9.12
C VAL A 40 4.78 -0.35 -10.14
N ALA A 41 3.61 0.11 -9.70
CA ALA A 41 2.61 0.72 -10.59
C ALA A 41 3.04 2.10 -11.12
N LEU A 42 3.76 2.89 -10.31
CA LEU A 42 4.22 4.24 -10.69
C LEU A 42 5.58 4.22 -11.41
N GLY A 43 6.41 3.21 -11.15
CA GLY A 43 7.83 3.26 -11.45
C GLY A 43 8.60 4.18 -10.49
N ASP A 44 9.92 4.00 -10.46
CA ASP A 44 10.79 4.67 -9.47
C ASP A 44 10.74 6.20 -9.52
N PRO A 45 10.86 6.88 -10.67
CA PRO A 45 10.90 8.35 -10.70
C PRO A 45 9.64 8.99 -10.12
N ALA A 46 8.45 8.51 -10.54
CA ALA A 46 7.17 9.03 -10.06
C ALA A 46 6.94 8.65 -8.59
N PHE A 47 7.31 7.42 -8.19
CA PHE A 47 7.19 6.98 -6.79
C PHE A 47 8.01 7.84 -5.83
N PHE A 48 9.29 8.11 -6.14
CA PHE A 48 10.13 8.92 -5.26
C PHE A 48 9.71 10.39 -5.24
N ALA A 49 9.29 10.95 -6.37
CA ALA A 49 8.71 12.30 -6.40
C ALA A 49 7.45 12.38 -5.51
N MET A 50 6.56 11.38 -5.60
CA MET A 50 5.37 11.27 -4.76
C MET A 50 5.72 11.15 -3.27
N LEU A 51 6.73 10.35 -2.90
CA LEU A 51 7.17 10.24 -1.50
C LEU A 51 7.69 11.57 -0.96
N HIS A 52 8.43 12.33 -1.76
CA HIS A 52 8.89 13.66 -1.36
C HIS A 52 7.69 14.60 -1.12
N GLU A 53 6.70 14.63 -2.02
CA GLU A 53 5.47 15.41 -1.83
C GLU A 53 4.70 14.96 -0.59
N TRP A 54 4.51 13.65 -0.38
CA TRP A 54 3.82 13.10 0.79
C TRP A 54 4.41 13.63 2.10
N THR A 55 5.73 13.55 2.24
CA THR A 55 6.42 13.99 3.46
C THR A 55 6.43 15.50 3.65
N ALA A 56 6.32 16.28 2.58
CA ALA A 56 6.26 17.74 2.63
C ALA A 56 4.85 18.25 2.89
N GLU A 57 3.86 17.73 2.16
CA GLU A 57 2.44 18.14 2.22
C GLU A 57 1.83 17.79 3.58
N PHE A 58 2.11 16.61 4.11
CA PHE A 58 1.51 16.11 5.35
C PHE A 58 2.45 16.18 6.57
N ALA A 59 3.52 16.97 6.49
CA ALA A 59 4.40 17.21 7.63
C ALA A 59 3.60 17.74 8.83
N HIS A 60 3.81 17.13 10.00
CA HIS A 60 3.16 17.51 11.27
C HIS A 60 1.63 17.38 11.29
N GLN A 61 1.04 16.61 10.36
CA GLN A 61 -0.39 16.38 10.27
C GLN A 61 -0.75 14.93 10.56
N SER A 62 -2.02 14.71 10.90
CA SER A 62 -2.62 13.38 10.89
C SER A 62 -3.25 13.15 9.52
N VAL A 63 -3.08 11.94 8.98
CA VAL A 63 -3.56 11.57 7.64
C VAL A 63 -4.42 10.32 7.69
N THR A 64 -5.22 10.17 6.65
CA THR A 64 -6.07 9.02 6.38
C THR A 64 -5.49 8.16 5.26
N THR A 65 -6.11 7.01 5.02
CA THR A 65 -5.77 6.16 3.86
C THR A 65 -6.21 6.85 2.56
N GLU A 66 -7.31 7.58 2.60
CA GLU A 66 -7.87 8.35 1.50
C GLU A 66 -6.94 9.48 1.05
N ASP A 67 -6.21 10.10 1.99
CA ASP A 67 -5.18 11.11 1.66
C ASP A 67 -4.05 10.50 0.82
N LEU A 68 -3.58 9.31 1.20
CA LEU A 68 -2.57 8.57 0.43
C LEU A 68 -3.09 8.19 -0.96
N ILE A 69 -4.29 7.65 -1.04
CA ILE A 69 -4.92 7.26 -2.30
C ILE A 69 -5.05 8.49 -3.22
N THR A 70 -5.46 9.62 -2.67
CA THR A 70 -5.62 10.89 -3.40
C THR A 70 -4.28 11.41 -3.90
N LEU A 71 -3.24 11.42 -3.07
CA LEU A 71 -1.91 11.85 -3.49
C LEU A 71 -1.35 10.96 -4.61
N VAL A 72 -1.41 9.64 -4.42
CA VAL A 72 -0.89 8.67 -5.41
C VAL A 72 -1.60 8.82 -6.76
N ALA A 73 -2.90 9.14 -6.77
CA ALA A 73 -3.64 9.38 -8.01
C ALA A 73 -3.09 10.57 -8.83
N LYS A 74 -2.43 11.56 -8.22
CA LYS A 74 -1.76 12.66 -8.95
C LYS A 74 -0.58 12.16 -9.80
N TYR A 75 0.00 11.01 -9.44
CA TYR A 75 1.23 10.47 -10.04
C TYR A 75 0.99 9.28 -10.96
N SER A 76 -0.22 8.72 -10.99
CA SER A 76 -0.54 7.55 -11.80
C SER A 76 -1.27 7.94 -13.09
N PRO A 77 -0.90 7.40 -14.25
CA PRO A 77 -1.63 7.62 -15.50
C PRO A 77 -2.99 6.91 -15.52
N GLU A 78 -3.20 5.92 -14.66
CA GLU A 78 -4.41 5.09 -14.61
C GLU A 78 -4.98 4.98 -13.19
N PRO A 79 -6.29 4.74 -13.03
CA PRO A 79 -6.88 4.53 -11.71
C PRO A 79 -6.37 3.24 -11.05
N LEU A 80 -5.73 3.35 -9.88
CA LEU A 80 -5.23 2.20 -9.10
C LEU A 80 -6.30 1.50 -8.24
N ARG A 81 -7.58 1.55 -8.64
CA ARG A 81 -8.71 1.04 -7.83
C ARG A 81 -8.56 -0.43 -7.44
N ASP A 82 -8.13 -1.25 -8.39
CA ASP A 82 -7.97 -2.68 -8.19
C ASP A 82 -6.80 -3.01 -7.26
N LEU A 83 -5.74 -2.21 -7.32
CA LEU A 83 -4.62 -2.28 -6.39
C LEU A 83 -5.11 -2.01 -4.96
N TRP A 84 -5.83 -0.90 -4.73
CA TRP A 84 -6.32 -0.55 -3.40
C TRP A 84 -7.27 -1.60 -2.83
N ARG A 85 -8.21 -2.06 -3.65
CA ARG A 85 -9.14 -3.13 -3.27
C ARG A 85 -8.40 -4.39 -2.83
N ALA A 86 -7.50 -4.89 -3.67
CA ALA A 86 -6.77 -6.12 -3.42
C ALA A 86 -5.80 -6.02 -2.23
N TRP A 87 -5.15 -4.86 -2.01
CA TRP A 87 -4.14 -4.72 -0.95
C TRP A 87 -4.70 -4.26 0.40
N LEU A 88 -5.75 -3.45 0.42
CA LEU A 88 -6.28 -2.84 1.65
C LEU A 88 -7.63 -3.39 2.06
N TYR A 89 -8.52 -3.66 1.12
CA TYR A 89 -9.95 -3.89 1.40
C TYR A 89 -10.42 -5.34 1.24
N GLU A 90 -9.54 -6.24 0.79
CA GLU A 90 -9.81 -7.68 0.71
C GLU A 90 -8.93 -8.46 1.70
N ALA A 91 -9.44 -9.57 2.24
CA ALA A 91 -8.65 -10.39 3.16
C ALA A 91 -7.60 -11.27 2.44
N ALA A 92 -7.88 -11.67 1.20
CA ALA A 92 -6.99 -12.48 0.37
C ALA A 92 -5.69 -11.71 0.07
N LEU A 93 -4.54 -12.41 0.14
CA LEU A 93 -3.25 -11.83 -0.18
C LEU A 93 -3.04 -11.82 -1.71
N PRO A 94 -2.81 -10.65 -2.35
CA PRO A 94 -2.49 -10.59 -3.77
C PRO A 94 -1.11 -11.17 -4.08
N PRO A 95 -0.81 -11.53 -5.34
CA PRO A 95 0.53 -11.93 -5.77
C PRO A 95 1.59 -10.89 -5.40
N LEU A 96 2.80 -11.35 -5.13
CA LEU A 96 3.96 -10.48 -4.85
C LEU A 96 4.14 -9.48 -6.00
N PRO A 97 4.18 -8.16 -5.74
CA PRO A 97 4.50 -7.18 -6.77
C PRO A 97 5.94 -7.38 -7.25
N VAL A 98 6.15 -7.35 -8.56
CA VAL A 98 7.46 -7.54 -9.19
C VAL A 98 7.79 -6.29 -9.99
N LEU A 99 8.97 -5.70 -9.75
CA LEU A 99 9.51 -4.67 -10.63
C LEU A 99 9.91 -5.34 -11.95
N THR A 100 9.27 -4.95 -13.05
CA THR A 100 9.74 -5.35 -14.38
C THR A 100 10.99 -4.52 -14.68
N ALA A 101 12.13 -5.18 -14.89
CA ALA A 101 13.30 -4.50 -15.44
C ALA A 101 12.99 -4.11 -16.90
N LEU A 102 13.26 -2.85 -17.25
CA LEU A 102 13.26 -2.37 -18.64
C LEU A 102 14.39 -3.04 -19.44
#